data_AF-A0A353DRA6-F1
#
_entry.id   AF-A0A353DRA6-F1
#
_cell.length_a   1.000
_cell.length_b   1.000
_cell.length_c   1.000
_cell.angle_alpha   90.00
_cell.angle_beta   90.00
_cell.angle_gamma   90.00
#
_symmetry.space_group_name_H-M   'P 1'
#
loop_
_entity.id
_entity.type
_entity.pdbx_description
1 polymer ?
#
loop_
_entity_poly.entity_id
_entity_poly.type
_entity_poly.pdbx_seq_one_letter_code
_entity_poly.pdbx_strand_id
1 'polypeptide(L)'
;EIEPDVSHVHLQGGFELGRIYKLVYTAKGSRIVGLGFAAVRDICSFMKFASDEEGNPLSGYLDHAISYGVSQTGRFLRQYIYTGMNVDESARQSMDGIIAHVGGGMRGEFNLRFGQPSKDVCYIIPELFPFTDTEQKDTVTGKEGGLLDRMTSQGKVPKIMFTNSSAEYWRGDAALIHTNIEDNSDAPEHPNVRRYHFSGTQHGSGKYPLETVRESDSVRGNLPFNGINYTPILRGCLTNMNNWIKGENDPPASSHPRHEDGTAIETKDVIGKFSKIPGIRLPDRVLNPMRLDYGDEQHLGRTVKLPPEQGETYPAFVSDVDETLNEIAGIRLPDVSVPVATNTGWNTRHSLIGNEGLLIGITGGLAGWTVALPSTESEKERDHDPRPSLESLYHTKQDYMLKIKEAAQKLIEEGYILNEDFQGVMDICEQKYDDITSTE
;
A
#
# COMPACT_ATOMS: atom_id res chain seq x y z
N GLU A 1 -7.53 44.01 -1.34
CA GLU A 1 -6.69 44.14 -2.55
C GLU A 1 -5.83 42.90 -2.62
N ILE A 2 -5.65 42.30 -3.81
CA ILE A 2 -4.79 41.13 -3.98
C ILE A 2 -3.47 41.63 -4.54
N GLU A 3 -2.40 41.47 -3.78
CA GLU A 3 -1.06 41.85 -4.22
C GLU A 3 -0.37 40.64 -4.90
N PRO A 4 0.27 40.82 -6.06
CA PRO A 4 1.03 39.76 -6.69
C PRO A 4 2.18 39.27 -5.78
N ASP A 5 2.17 37.98 -5.47
CA ASP A 5 3.19 37.32 -4.66
C ASP A 5 3.62 36.01 -5.35
N VAL A 6 4.93 35.80 -5.50
CA VAL A 6 5.52 34.67 -6.22
C VAL A 6 5.36 33.31 -5.52
N SER A 7 4.91 33.31 -4.26
CA SER A 7 4.68 32.13 -3.43
C SER A 7 3.20 31.78 -3.23
N HIS A 8 2.29 32.54 -3.85
CA HIS A 8 0.84 32.34 -3.71
C HIS A 8 0.15 32.10 -5.06
N VAL A 9 -0.94 31.34 -5.03
CA VAL A 9 -1.86 31.17 -6.16
C VAL A 9 -3.21 31.76 -5.79
N HIS A 10 -3.72 32.66 -6.64
CA HIS A 10 -5.07 33.21 -6.52
C HIS A 10 -5.97 32.63 -7.62
N LEU A 11 -7.13 32.12 -7.23
CA LEU A 11 -8.21 31.72 -8.14
C LEU A 11 -9.40 32.65 -7.93
N GLN A 12 -9.80 33.36 -9.00
CA GLN A 12 -11.00 34.19 -8.95
C GLN A 12 -12.22 33.29 -8.68
N GLY A 13 -13.01 33.66 -7.66
CA GLY A 13 -14.13 32.83 -7.17
C GLY A 13 -13.75 31.84 -6.07
N GLY A 14 -12.46 31.69 -5.75
CA GLY A 14 -11.96 30.83 -4.69
C GLY A 14 -11.82 29.35 -5.09
N PHE A 15 -11.21 28.57 -4.20
CA PHE A 15 -11.10 27.11 -4.34
C PHE A 15 -12.33 26.43 -3.73
N GLU A 16 -12.83 25.39 -4.39
CA GLU A 16 -13.94 24.56 -3.94
C GLU A 16 -13.44 23.34 -3.17
N LEU A 17 -14.14 22.97 -2.11
CA LEU A 17 -13.85 21.76 -1.34
C LEU A 17 -13.97 20.50 -2.21
N GLY A 18 -13.00 19.60 -2.09
CA GLY A 18 -13.00 18.32 -2.78
C GLY A 18 -12.56 18.38 -4.26
N ARG A 19 -12.13 19.54 -4.78
CA ARG A 19 -11.55 19.67 -6.12
C ARG A 19 -10.03 19.54 -6.12
N ILE A 20 -9.47 19.01 -7.21
CA ILE A 20 -8.04 19.05 -7.50
C ILE A 20 -7.81 20.10 -8.58
N TYR A 21 -6.92 21.05 -8.30
CA TYR A 21 -6.54 22.10 -9.23
C TYR A 21 -5.16 21.80 -9.82
N LYS A 22 -5.02 22.00 -11.13
CA LYS A 22 -3.75 21.80 -11.84
C LYS A 22 -3.28 23.13 -12.41
N LEU A 23 -2.09 23.55 -12.01
CA LEU A 23 -1.42 24.74 -12.52
C LEU A 23 -0.15 24.32 -13.28
N VAL A 24 0.02 24.81 -14.50
CA VAL A 24 1.24 24.66 -15.29
C VAL A 24 1.84 26.04 -15.50
N TYR A 25 3.11 26.21 -15.13
CA TYR A 25 3.80 27.49 -15.18
C TYR A 25 5.30 27.28 -15.38
N THR A 26 5.99 28.31 -15.85
CA THR A 26 7.45 28.30 -15.99
C THR A 26 8.11 28.65 -14.65
N ALA A 27 8.82 27.69 -14.07
CA ALA A 27 9.60 27.87 -12.84
C ALA A 27 11.10 28.06 -13.12
N LYS A 28 11.84 28.60 -12.13
CA LYS A 28 13.31 28.69 -12.13
C LYS A 28 13.85 28.10 -10.82
N GLY A 29 15.09 27.60 -10.84
CA GLY A 29 15.80 27.18 -9.62
C GLY A 29 15.45 25.77 -9.11
N SER A 30 15.41 24.76 -10.00
CA SER A 30 15.26 23.37 -9.57
C SER A 30 16.40 22.95 -8.63
N ARG A 31 16.06 22.36 -7.48
CA ARG A 31 17.04 21.76 -6.56
C ARG A 31 17.44 20.37 -7.06
N ILE A 32 18.64 19.93 -6.72
CA ILE A 32 19.08 18.55 -6.95
C ILE A 32 18.41 17.67 -5.90
N VAL A 33 17.44 16.85 -6.31
CA VAL A 33 16.67 15.98 -5.40
C VAL A 33 17.20 14.54 -5.33
N GLY A 34 17.99 14.10 -6.32
CA GLY A 34 18.48 12.72 -6.43
C GLY A 34 19.64 12.34 -5.50
N LEU A 35 20.32 13.30 -4.87
CA LEU A 35 21.47 13.01 -3.99
C LEU A 35 21.09 12.21 -2.74
N GLY A 36 19.81 12.18 -2.36
CA GLY A 36 19.31 11.37 -1.25
C GLY A 36 19.62 9.88 -1.41
N PHE A 37 19.65 9.36 -2.64
CA PHE A 37 20.02 7.96 -2.89
C PHE A 37 21.47 7.66 -2.52
N ALA A 38 22.39 8.53 -2.91
CA ALA A 38 23.80 8.38 -2.55
C ALA A 38 24.00 8.51 -1.04
N ALA A 39 23.36 9.49 -0.40
CA ALA A 39 23.45 9.67 1.05
C ALA A 39 22.98 8.44 1.83
N VAL A 40 21.85 7.83 1.42
CA VAL A 40 21.32 6.62 2.06
C VAL A 40 22.23 5.40 1.78
N ARG A 41 22.75 5.26 0.56
CA ARG A 41 23.74 4.21 0.23
C ARG A 41 24.99 4.34 1.10
N ASP A 42 25.54 5.54 1.20
CA ASP A 42 26.84 5.79 1.82
C ASP A 42 26.75 5.68 3.35
N ILE A 43 25.66 6.13 3.98
CA ILE A 43 25.48 5.95 5.43
C ILE A 43 25.34 4.47 5.80
N CYS A 44 24.59 3.68 5.02
CA CYS A 44 24.48 2.24 5.25
C CYS A 44 25.81 1.52 5.03
N SER A 45 26.56 1.88 3.98
CA SER A 45 27.90 1.32 3.75
C SER A 45 28.88 1.69 4.86
N PHE A 46 28.91 2.97 5.25
CA PHE A 46 29.74 3.47 6.34
C PHE A 46 29.49 2.72 7.64
N MET A 47 28.23 2.60 8.07
CA MET A 47 27.87 1.92 9.31
C MET A 47 28.31 0.45 9.35
N LYS A 48 28.31 -0.26 8.21
CA LYS A 48 28.73 -1.67 8.14
C LYS A 48 30.23 -1.85 8.01
N PHE A 49 30.93 -0.96 7.29
CA PHE A 49 32.28 -1.25 6.81
C PHE A 49 33.37 -0.28 7.25
N ALA A 50 33.03 0.93 7.70
CA ALA A 50 34.04 1.88 8.13
C ALA A 50 34.56 1.54 9.54
N SER A 51 35.82 1.84 9.81
CA SER A 51 36.45 1.61 11.12
C SER A 51 36.14 2.72 12.13
N ASP A 52 36.51 2.48 13.40
CA ASP A 52 36.43 3.51 14.44
C ASP A 52 37.33 4.72 14.11
N GLU A 53 38.51 4.49 13.52
CA GLU A 53 39.41 5.55 13.06
C GLU A 53 38.83 6.39 11.91
N GLU A 54 37.96 5.80 11.08
CA GLU A 54 37.19 6.49 10.05
C GLU A 54 35.95 7.21 10.62
N GLY A 55 35.72 7.10 11.93
CA GLY A 55 34.65 7.77 12.68
C GLY A 55 33.37 6.96 12.81
N ASN A 56 33.37 5.66 12.54
CA ASN A 56 32.18 4.81 12.67
C ASN A 56 31.99 4.33 14.12
N PRO A 57 30.99 4.85 14.85
CA PRO A 57 30.76 4.45 16.25
C PRO A 57 30.23 3.02 16.39
N LEU A 58 29.86 2.37 15.28
CA LEU A 58 29.32 1.01 15.23
C LEU A 58 30.28 0.02 14.56
N SER A 59 31.55 0.40 14.38
CA SER A 59 32.58 -0.44 13.77
C SER A 59 32.64 -1.81 14.47
N GLY A 60 32.43 -2.88 13.71
CA GLY A 60 32.43 -4.26 14.21
C GLY A 60 31.16 -4.72 14.96
N TYR A 61 30.13 -3.86 15.06
CA TYR A 61 28.86 -4.20 15.72
C TYR A 61 27.72 -4.52 14.73
N LEU A 62 27.86 -4.15 13.46
CA LEU A 62 26.82 -4.31 12.44
C LEU A 62 27.30 -5.15 11.27
N ASP A 63 26.68 -6.31 11.07
CA ASP A 63 26.95 -7.18 9.90
C ASP A 63 26.03 -6.86 8.71
N HIS A 64 24.82 -6.36 8.99
CA HIS A 64 23.77 -6.18 7.99
C HIS A 64 23.00 -4.87 8.19
N ALA A 65 22.45 -4.35 7.08
CA ALA A 65 21.54 -3.21 7.09
C ALA A 65 20.18 -3.55 6.48
N ILE A 66 19.11 -3.29 7.24
CA ILE A 66 17.71 -3.37 6.77
C ILE A 66 17.17 -1.95 6.65
N SER A 67 16.61 -1.60 5.49
CA SER A 67 15.84 -0.37 5.32
C SER A 67 14.34 -0.65 5.30
N TYR A 68 13.59 0.08 6.12
CA TYR A 68 12.14 0.08 6.14
C TYR A 68 11.62 1.45 5.69
N GLY A 69 10.76 1.45 4.67
CA GLY A 69 10.14 2.67 4.15
C GLY A 69 8.62 2.51 4.07
N VAL A 70 7.89 3.59 4.36
CA VAL A 70 6.44 3.64 4.40
C VAL A 70 5.96 4.71 3.43
N SER A 71 5.02 4.34 2.54
CA SER A 71 4.37 5.26 1.62
C SER A 71 5.40 5.96 0.72
N GLN A 72 5.63 7.26 0.90
CA GLN A 72 6.65 8.01 0.16
C GLN A 72 8.05 7.41 0.33
N THR A 73 8.45 7.03 1.54
CA THR A 73 9.78 6.40 1.73
C THR A 73 9.81 4.96 1.24
N GLY A 74 8.67 4.27 1.17
CA GLY A 74 8.55 2.99 0.46
C GLY A 74 8.77 3.13 -1.05
N ARG A 75 8.22 4.19 -1.66
CA ARG A 75 8.45 4.53 -3.08
C ARG A 75 9.86 5.02 -3.33
N PHE A 76 10.47 5.72 -2.37
CA PHE A 76 11.88 6.07 -2.42
C PHE A 76 12.73 4.81 -2.52
N LEU A 77 12.46 3.79 -1.69
CA LEU A 77 13.17 2.51 -1.76
C LEU A 77 12.93 1.79 -3.10
N ARG A 78 11.71 1.85 -3.66
CA ARG A 78 11.42 1.34 -5.02
C ARG A 78 12.21 2.08 -6.11
N GLN A 79 12.32 3.41 -6.04
CA GLN A 79 13.15 4.18 -6.98
C GLN A 79 14.64 3.88 -6.78
N TYR A 80 15.09 3.77 -5.52
CA TYR A 80 16.48 3.44 -5.17
C TYR A 80 16.93 2.12 -5.80
N ILE A 81 16.11 1.06 -5.68
CA ILE A 81 16.42 -0.22 -6.33
C ILE A 81 16.36 -0.14 -7.85
N TYR A 82 15.40 0.60 -8.41
CA TYR A 82 15.33 0.83 -9.86
C TYR A 82 16.58 1.52 -10.42
N THR A 83 17.15 2.47 -9.67
CA THR A 83 18.36 3.19 -10.09
C THR A 83 19.63 2.36 -10.02
N GLY A 84 19.64 1.21 -9.32
CA GLY A 84 20.86 0.42 -9.12
C GLY A 84 21.82 1.02 -8.08
N MET A 85 21.35 1.90 -7.20
CA MET A 85 22.19 2.69 -6.27
C MET A 85 22.61 1.93 -5.00
N ASN A 86 22.40 0.61 -4.91
CA ASN A 86 22.68 -0.18 -3.71
C ASN A 86 24.13 -0.71 -3.64
N VAL A 87 24.98 -0.27 -4.57
CA VAL A 87 26.40 -0.65 -4.63
C VAL A 87 27.24 0.61 -4.41
N ASP A 88 28.10 0.58 -3.40
CA ASP A 88 29.00 1.68 -3.07
C ASP A 88 30.19 1.79 -4.05
N GLU A 89 31.02 2.82 -3.87
CA GLU A 89 32.16 3.08 -4.75
C GLU A 89 33.26 2.01 -4.68
N SER A 90 33.22 1.16 -3.66
CA SER A 90 34.10 -0.01 -3.47
C SER A 90 33.45 -1.32 -3.93
N ALA A 91 32.35 -1.25 -4.70
CA ALA A 91 31.58 -2.38 -5.22
C ALA A 91 30.95 -3.28 -4.12
N ARG A 92 30.70 -2.74 -2.93
CA ARG A 92 30.05 -3.45 -1.81
C ARG A 92 28.56 -3.15 -1.79
N GLN A 93 27.77 -4.15 -1.39
CA GLN A 93 26.34 -3.99 -1.21
C GLN A 93 26.07 -3.16 0.05
N SER A 94 25.30 -2.09 -0.10
CA SER A 94 24.98 -1.14 0.98
C SER A 94 23.86 -1.68 1.89
N MET A 95 22.66 -1.90 1.38
CA MET A 95 21.56 -2.54 2.11
C MET A 95 21.49 -4.02 1.80
N ASP A 96 21.22 -4.85 2.82
CA ASP A 96 21.06 -6.29 2.69
C ASP A 96 19.58 -6.69 2.64
N GLY A 97 18.74 -5.94 3.36
CA GLY A 97 17.29 -6.11 3.40
C GLY A 97 16.54 -4.82 3.11
N ILE A 98 15.44 -4.90 2.36
CA ILE A 98 14.55 -3.78 2.05
C ILE A 98 13.11 -4.20 2.29
N ILE A 99 12.42 -3.49 3.15
CA ILE A 99 10.96 -3.61 3.32
C ILE A 99 10.34 -2.31 2.82
N ALA A 100 9.75 -2.36 1.63
CA ALA A 100 9.04 -1.24 1.04
C ALA A 100 7.54 -1.42 1.29
N HIS A 101 7.07 -0.77 2.36
CA HIS A 101 5.69 -0.84 2.82
C HIS A 101 4.83 0.27 2.22
N VAL A 102 3.62 -0.10 1.79
CA VAL A 102 2.56 0.78 1.25
C VAL A 102 3.07 1.74 0.17
N GLY A 103 4.07 1.29 -0.59
CA GLY A 103 4.59 2.00 -1.76
C GLY A 103 3.71 1.80 -2.99
N GLY A 104 2.95 0.71 -3.02
CA GLY A 104 2.19 0.25 -4.18
C GLY A 104 3.10 -0.18 -5.33
N GLY A 105 2.60 -0.04 -6.56
CA GLY A 105 3.37 -0.24 -7.79
C GLY A 105 4.24 0.95 -8.17
N MET A 106 4.03 2.10 -7.54
CA MET A 106 4.63 3.36 -7.97
C MET A 106 6.08 3.51 -7.51
N ARG A 107 6.79 4.38 -8.22
CA ARG A 107 7.98 5.06 -7.70
C ARG A 107 7.63 6.52 -7.43
N GLY A 108 8.61 7.40 -7.26
CA GLY A 108 8.35 8.81 -6.98
C GLY A 108 9.33 9.76 -7.66
N GLU A 109 9.03 11.05 -7.61
CA GLU A 109 9.79 12.12 -8.26
C GLU A 109 11.07 12.49 -7.47
N PHE A 110 11.86 11.47 -7.14
CA PHE A 110 13.07 11.59 -6.32
C PHE A 110 14.32 11.90 -7.15
N ASN A 111 14.28 11.72 -8.47
CA ASN A 111 15.35 12.12 -9.39
C ASN A 111 14.79 12.83 -10.62
N LEU A 112 13.84 13.74 -10.40
CA LEU A 112 13.16 14.50 -11.44
C LEU A 112 13.37 16.00 -11.24
N ARG A 113 13.65 16.73 -12.32
CA ARG A 113 13.75 18.20 -12.32
C ARG A 113 12.41 18.80 -11.91
N PHE A 114 12.42 19.60 -10.84
CA PHE A 114 11.22 20.11 -10.16
C PHE A 114 10.30 19.02 -9.59
N GLY A 115 10.86 17.83 -9.33
CA GLY A 115 10.14 16.73 -8.71
C GLY A 115 9.54 17.13 -7.36
N GLN A 116 8.35 16.61 -7.10
CA GLN A 116 7.61 16.78 -5.85
C GLN A 116 7.54 15.42 -5.14
N PRO A 117 8.45 15.12 -4.20
CA PRO A 117 8.49 13.85 -3.49
C PRO A 117 7.16 13.46 -2.81
N SER A 118 6.36 14.45 -2.43
CA SER A 118 5.05 14.27 -1.79
C SER A 118 3.90 13.96 -2.75
N LYS A 119 4.15 13.93 -4.08
CA LYS A 119 3.11 13.61 -5.06
C LYS A 119 2.71 12.14 -4.92
N ASP A 120 1.43 11.90 -4.70
CA ASP A 120 0.88 10.59 -4.37
C ASP A 120 -0.41 10.31 -5.14
N VAL A 121 -0.34 10.33 -6.47
CA VAL A 121 -1.52 10.14 -7.32
C VAL A 121 -1.10 9.36 -8.57
N CYS A 122 -1.57 8.12 -8.70
CA CYS A 122 -1.17 7.18 -9.75
C CYS A 122 -1.54 7.62 -11.17
N TYR A 123 -2.40 8.64 -11.34
CA TYR A 123 -2.80 9.19 -12.63
C TYR A 123 -2.21 10.57 -12.94
N ILE A 124 -1.19 11.02 -12.18
CA ILE A 124 -0.36 12.20 -12.50
C ILE A 124 1.13 11.99 -12.20
N ILE A 125 1.57 10.75 -11.96
CA ILE A 125 2.98 10.42 -11.68
C ILE A 125 3.69 10.02 -12.99
N PRO A 126 4.87 10.61 -13.28
CA PRO A 126 5.59 10.34 -14.53
C PRO A 126 6.28 8.97 -14.60
N GLU A 127 6.67 8.37 -13.46
CA GLU A 127 7.55 7.20 -13.42
C GLU A 127 6.87 5.93 -12.88
N LEU A 128 5.81 5.47 -13.54
CA LEU A 128 5.06 4.26 -13.15
C LEU A 128 5.76 2.96 -13.57
N PHE A 129 5.91 2.72 -14.87
CA PHE A 129 6.52 1.50 -15.43
C PHE A 129 8.06 1.56 -15.41
N PRO A 130 8.79 0.45 -15.12
CA PRO A 130 8.30 -0.89 -14.80
C PRO A 130 7.81 -1.08 -13.36
N PHE A 131 6.95 -2.08 -13.15
CA PHE A 131 6.28 -2.36 -11.87
C PHE A 131 6.82 -3.62 -11.17
N THR A 132 6.97 -4.70 -11.96
CA THR A 132 7.44 -6.03 -11.55
C THR A 132 8.94 -6.02 -11.27
N ASP A 133 9.41 -6.86 -10.35
CA ASP A 133 10.84 -7.07 -10.11
C ASP A 133 11.56 -7.82 -11.24
N THR A 134 10.82 -8.46 -12.12
CA THR A 134 11.28 -9.11 -13.35
C THR A 134 10.94 -8.29 -14.58
N GLU A 135 11.68 -8.50 -15.66
CA GLU A 135 11.45 -7.81 -16.94
C GLU A 135 10.06 -8.12 -17.50
N GLN A 136 9.37 -7.08 -17.98
CA GLN A 136 8.10 -7.20 -18.70
C GLN A 136 8.06 -6.19 -19.84
N LYS A 137 7.09 -6.34 -20.76
CA LYS A 137 6.82 -5.37 -21.82
C LYS A 137 5.49 -4.66 -21.61
N ASP A 138 5.49 -3.34 -21.74
CA ASP A 138 4.27 -2.56 -21.92
C ASP A 138 3.93 -2.52 -23.42
N THR A 139 3.01 -3.37 -23.87
CA THR A 139 2.64 -3.50 -25.29
C THR A 139 2.03 -2.24 -25.90
N VAL A 140 1.48 -1.34 -25.07
CA VAL A 140 0.88 -0.07 -25.52
C VAL A 140 1.96 0.98 -25.80
N THR A 141 2.98 1.07 -24.94
CA THR A 141 4.06 2.07 -25.11
C THR A 141 5.29 1.52 -25.83
N GLY A 142 5.41 0.20 -25.95
CA GLY A 142 6.59 -0.50 -26.45
C GLY A 142 7.78 -0.50 -25.49
N LYS A 143 7.62 0.03 -24.26
CA LYS A 143 8.69 0.04 -23.25
C LYS A 143 8.88 -1.36 -22.67
N GLU A 144 10.14 -1.72 -22.42
CA GLU A 144 10.54 -2.98 -21.79
C GLU A 144 11.38 -2.67 -20.56
N GLY A 145 11.26 -3.51 -19.52
CA GLY A 145 12.10 -3.45 -18.34
C GLY A 145 11.45 -4.04 -17.09
N GLY A 146 12.29 -4.28 -16.10
CA GLY A 146 11.96 -4.70 -14.74
C GLY A 146 12.52 -3.72 -13.70
N LEU A 147 11.92 -3.74 -12.51
CA LEU A 147 12.33 -2.90 -11.40
C LEU A 147 13.76 -3.23 -10.93
N LEU A 148 14.20 -4.49 -11.07
CA LEU A 148 15.50 -4.95 -10.59
C LEU A 148 16.56 -5.13 -11.68
N ASP A 149 16.30 -4.82 -12.95
CA ASP A 149 17.22 -5.09 -14.06
C ASP A 149 18.65 -4.59 -13.78
N ARG A 150 18.77 -3.35 -13.29
CA ARG A 150 20.08 -2.76 -12.94
C ARG A 150 20.77 -3.53 -11.82
N MET A 151 20.05 -3.89 -10.75
CA MET A 151 20.60 -4.64 -9.61
C MET A 151 21.04 -6.05 -10.03
N THR A 152 20.25 -6.71 -10.88
CA THR A 152 20.57 -8.03 -11.43
C THR A 152 21.83 -7.96 -12.29
N SER A 153 21.95 -6.94 -13.15
CA SER A 153 23.16 -6.73 -13.98
C SER A 153 24.43 -6.48 -13.15
N GLN A 154 24.28 -5.92 -11.95
CA GLN A 154 25.37 -5.71 -10.98
C GLN A 154 25.67 -6.96 -10.13
N GLY A 155 24.82 -7.99 -10.18
CA GLY A 155 24.96 -9.20 -9.34
C GLY A 155 24.75 -8.96 -7.84
N LYS A 156 24.05 -7.88 -7.45
CA LYS A 156 23.90 -7.41 -6.06
C LYS A 156 22.46 -7.04 -5.74
N VAL A 157 21.55 -8.02 -5.82
CA VAL A 157 20.14 -7.85 -5.46
C VAL A 157 19.95 -8.10 -3.95
N PRO A 158 19.53 -7.11 -3.13
CA PRO A 158 19.23 -7.35 -1.71
C PRO A 158 18.00 -8.23 -1.54
N LYS A 159 17.74 -8.71 -0.31
CA LYS A 159 16.45 -9.33 0.04
C LYS A 159 15.38 -8.26 0.15
N ILE A 160 14.21 -8.48 -0.46
CA ILE A 160 13.18 -7.44 -0.62
C ILE A 160 11.81 -8.01 -0.22
N MET A 161 11.08 -7.26 0.60
CA MET A 161 9.66 -7.46 0.85
C MET A 161 8.90 -6.23 0.37
N PHE A 162 7.99 -6.42 -0.59
CA PHE A 162 6.97 -5.43 -0.92
C PHE A 162 5.72 -5.76 -0.13
N THR A 163 5.31 -4.86 0.75
CA THR A 163 4.09 -5.05 1.55
C THR A 163 3.10 -3.94 1.22
N ASN A 164 1.85 -4.30 0.95
CA ASN A 164 0.81 -3.35 0.58
C ASN A 164 -0.47 -3.65 1.34
N SER A 165 -1.22 -2.62 1.68
CA SER A 165 -2.57 -2.75 2.23
C SER A 165 -3.59 -2.81 1.10
N SER A 166 -4.85 -3.07 1.43
CA SER A 166 -5.94 -2.95 0.45
C SER A 166 -6.03 -1.53 -0.10
N ALA A 167 -5.58 -0.49 0.62
CA ALA A 167 -5.56 0.87 0.09
C ALA A 167 -4.76 1.00 -1.22
N GLU A 168 -3.57 0.39 -1.33
CA GLU A 168 -2.78 0.47 -2.56
C GLU A 168 -3.36 -0.37 -3.69
N TYR A 169 -4.03 -1.48 -3.38
CA TYR A 169 -4.76 -2.28 -4.36
C TYR A 169 -5.95 -1.49 -4.91
N TRP A 170 -6.73 -0.83 -4.05
CA TRP A 170 -7.86 0.02 -4.44
C TRP A 170 -7.43 1.37 -5.04
N ARG A 171 -6.21 1.82 -4.78
CA ARG A 171 -5.55 2.92 -5.51
C ARG A 171 -5.14 2.51 -6.93
N GLY A 172 -5.08 1.19 -7.17
CA GLY A 172 -5.03 0.57 -8.49
C GLY A 172 -3.64 0.13 -8.96
N ASP A 173 -2.57 0.36 -8.20
CA ASP A 173 -1.21 0.03 -8.63
C ASP A 173 -0.51 -1.08 -7.85
N ALA A 174 -1.01 -1.51 -6.69
CA ALA A 174 -0.33 -2.58 -5.93
C ALA A 174 -0.24 -3.88 -6.73
N ALA A 175 -1.33 -4.29 -7.38
CA ALA A 175 -1.35 -5.54 -8.15
C ALA A 175 -0.36 -5.53 -9.32
N LEU A 176 -0.02 -4.37 -9.87
CA LEU A 176 0.91 -4.26 -10.98
C LEU A 176 2.32 -4.77 -10.66
N ILE A 177 2.70 -4.89 -9.38
CA ILE A 177 4.00 -5.48 -9.01
C ILE A 177 4.03 -6.99 -9.21
N HIS A 178 2.86 -7.63 -9.39
CA HIS A 178 2.71 -9.08 -9.54
C HIS A 178 1.73 -9.49 -10.66
N THR A 179 1.32 -8.54 -11.50
CA THR A 179 0.50 -8.78 -12.69
C THR A 179 1.37 -8.63 -13.94
N ASN A 180 1.33 -9.60 -14.84
CA ASN A 180 1.88 -9.47 -16.18
C ASN A 180 0.95 -8.56 -16.99
N ILE A 181 1.40 -7.36 -17.34
CA ILE A 181 0.55 -6.39 -18.04
C ILE A 181 0.34 -6.71 -19.52
N GLU A 182 1.00 -7.74 -20.07
CA GLU A 182 0.82 -8.16 -21.46
C GLU A 182 -0.47 -8.96 -21.66
N ASP A 183 -0.81 -9.84 -20.71
CA ASP A 183 -1.92 -10.78 -20.79
C ASP A 183 -2.78 -10.86 -19.53
N ASN A 184 -2.45 -10.06 -18.51
CA ASN A 184 -3.06 -10.06 -17.17
C ASN A 184 -2.89 -11.39 -16.40
N SER A 185 -1.88 -12.19 -16.70
CA SER A 185 -1.52 -13.35 -15.87
C SER A 185 -0.78 -12.92 -14.59
N ASP A 186 -0.54 -13.87 -13.68
CA ASP A 186 0.40 -13.65 -12.58
C ASP A 186 1.84 -13.49 -13.13
N ALA A 187 2.56 -12.46 -12.67
CA ALA A 187 3.94 -12.19 -13.07
C ALA A 187 4.94 -13.03 -12.25
N PRO A 188 6.05 -13.47 -12.86
CA PRO A 188 7.09 -14.21 -12.14
C PRO A 188 7.72 -13.37 -11.02
N GLU A 189 8.22 -14.06 -9.99
CA GLU A 189 8.86 -13.47 -8.82
C GLU A 189 10.36 -13.76 -8.81
N HIS A 190 11.17 -12.75 -8.53
CA HIS A 190 12.60 -12.89 -8.33
C HIS A 190 12.90 -13.63 -7.00
N PRO A 191 13.90 -14.54 -6.94
CA PRO A 191 14.18 -15.33 -5.73
C PRO A 191 14.50 -14.53 -4.44
N ASN A 192 14.89 -13.26 -4.58
CA ASN A 192 15.14 -12.34 -3.47
C ASN A 192 13.95 -11.42 -3.14
N VAL A 193 12.76 -11.68 -3.69
CA VAL A 193 11.57 -10.87 -3.49
C VAL A 193 10.47 -11.68 -2.81
N ARG A 194 9.74 -11.03 -1.90
CA ARG A 194 8.42 -11.46 -1.42
C ARG A 194 7.43 -10.32 -1.54
N ARG A 195 6.17 -10.65 -1.82
CA ARG A 195 5.07 -9.72 -2.04
C ARG A 195 3.92 -10.10 -1.11
N TYR A 196 3.54 -9.18 -0.21
CA TYR A 196 2.48 -9.43 0.77
C TYR A 196 1.37 -8.39 0.68
N HIS A 197 0.14 -8.88 0.62
CA HIS A 197 -1.09 -8.11 0.73
C HIS A 197 -1.67 -8.21 2.14
N PHE A 198 -1.93 -7.07 2.79
CA PHE A 198 -2.55 -7.02 4.11
C PHE A 198 -4.06 -6.78 3.92
N SER A 199 -4.80 -7.88 3.96
CA SER A 199 -6.19 -7.94 3.52
C SER A 199 -7.12 -7.11 4.39
N GLY A 200 -8.11 -6.47 3.77
CA GLY A 200 -9.12 -5.64 4.43
C GLY A 200 -8.56 -4.42 5.16
N THR A 201 -7.33 -3.98 4.92
CA THR A 201 -6.70 -2.87 5.68
C THR A 201 -6.56 -1.57 4.88
N GLN A 202 -6.38 -0.45 5.58
CA GLN A 202 -6.17 0.86 4.96
C GLN A 202 -4.69 1.28 4.95
N HIS A 203 -4.37 2.41 4.32
CA HIS A 203 -2.99 2.87 4.08
C HIS A 203 -2.11 2.97 5.33
N GLY A 204 -2.68 3.43 6.43
CA GLY A 204 -2.07 3.38 7.76
C GLY A 204 -2.81 2.40 8.65
N SER A 205 -2.14 1.85 9.67
CA SER A 205 -2.79 0.92 10.59
C SER A 205 -4.06 1.51 11.18
N GLY A 206 -5.14 0.74 11.12
CA GLY A 206 -6.44 1.10 11.66
C GLY A 206 -6.40 1.24 13.16
N LYS A 207 -7.39 1.96 13.70
CA LYS A 207 -7.55 2.20 15.13
C LYS A 207 -8.93 1.74 15.59
N TYR A 208 -9.00 1.31 16.84
CA TYR A 208 -10.23 0.97 17.50
C TYR A 208 -10.23 1.56 18.93
N PRO A 209 -11.36 2.11 19.44
CA PRO A 209 -12.68 2.25 18.82
C PRO A 209 -12.68 3.03 17.49
N LEU A 210 -13.69 2.76 16.64
CA LEU A 210 -13.72 3.33 15.29
C LEU A 210 -13.93 4.86 15.32
N GLU A 211 -13.12 5.58 14.54
CA GLU A 211 -13.21 7.03 14.39
C GLU A 211 -13.94 7.39 13.09
N THR A 212 -14.81 8.39 13.11
CA THR A 212 -15.41 8.95 11.86
C THR A 212 -14.68 10.20 11.37
N VAL A 213 -13.90 10.85 12.23
CA VAL A 213 -13.08 12.03 11.93
C VAL A 213 -11.65 11.72 12.34
N ARG A 214 -10.72 11.84 11.40
CA ARG A 214 -9.31 11.60 11.64
C ARG A 214 -8.69 12.83 12.30
N GLU A 215 -8.19 12.67 13.52
CA GLU A 215 -7.69 13.79 14.32
C GLU A 215 -6.53 14.55 13.65
N SER A 216 -5.64 13.84 12.95
CA SER A 216 -4.41 14.42 12.39
C SER A 216 -4.65 15.49 11.34
N ASP A 217 -5.78 15.44 10.63
CA ASP A 217 -6.09 16.34 9.51
C ASP A 217 -7.57 16.74 9.40
N SER A 218 -8.38 16.38 10.40
CA SER A 218 -9.82 16.66 10.46
C SER A 218 -10.63 16.11 9.28
N VAL A 219 -10.10 15.14 8.53
CA VAL A 219 -10.82 14.50 7.43
C VAL A 219 -11.90 13.59 7.98
N ARG A 220 -13.12 13.71 7.42
CA ARG A 220 -14.29 12.92 7.82
C ARG A 220 -14.66 11.87 6.77
N GLY A 221 -14.75 10.62 7.19
CA GLY A 221 -15.26 9.50 6.40
C GLY A 221 -16.77 9.59 6.18
N ASN A 222 -17.26 9.10 5.03
CA ASN A 222 -18.68 8.79 4.89
C ASN A 222 -19.09 7.69 5.89
N LEU A 223 -18.18 6.76 6.15
CA LEU A 223 -18.29 5.68 7.14
C LEU A 223 -17.15 5.77 8.15
N PRO A 224 -17.26 5.12 9.33
CA PRO A 224 -16.14 5.02 10.27
C PRO A 224 -14.89 4.46 9.59
N PHE A 225 -13.73 5.00 9.91
CA PHE A 225 -12.46 4.56 9.36
C PHE A 225 -12.13 3.13 9.74
N ASN A 226 -11.29 2.48 8.93
CA ASN A 226 -10.92 1.09 9.12
C ASN A 226 -10.26 0.86 10.50
N GLY A 227 -10.69 -0.19 11.20
CA GLY A 227 -10.26 -0.53 12.55
C GLY A 227 -9.23 -1.66 12.66
N ILE A 228 -8.65 -2.14 11.56
CA ILE A 228 -7.69 -3.25 11.58
C ILE A 228 -6.27 -2.74 11.79
N ASN A 229 -5.66 -3.15 12.90
CA ASN A 229 -4.26 -2.87 13.18
C ASN A 229 -3.35 -3.97 12.63
N TYR A 230 -2.67 -3.71 11.51
CA TYR A 230 -1.74 -4.65 10.88
C TYR A 230 -0.31 -4.63 11.45
N THR A 231 -0.03 -3.90 12.53
CA THR A 231 1.33 -3.89 13.12
C THR A 231 1.90 -5.27 13.45
N PRO A 232 1.11 -6.29 13.87
CA PRO A 232 1.63 -7.65 14.04
C PRO A 232 2.29 -8.21 12.76
N ILE A 233 1.70 -7.97 11.59
CA ILE A 233 2.25 -8.46 10.32
C ILE A 233 3.57 -7.75 9.99
N LEU A 234 3.67 -6.45 10.27
CA LEU A 234 4.92 -5.71 10.10
C LEU A 234 6.04 -6.23 11.00
N ARG A 235 5.72 -6.60 12.25
CA ARG A 235 6.68 -7.22 13.17
C ARG A 235 7.15 -8.56 12.64
N GLY A 236 6.24 -9.40 12.13
CA GLY A 236 6.58 -10.64 11.43
C GLY A 236 7.52 -10.40 10.25
N CYS A 237 7.19 -9.44 9.38
CA CYS A 237 8.03 -9.08 8.23
C CYS A 237 9.46 -8.66 8.64
N LEU A 238 9.61 -7.87 9.71
CA LEU A 238 10.93 -7.45 10.19
C LEU A 238 11.77 -8.63 10.68
N THR A 239 11.18 -9.51 11.50
CA THR A 239 11.85 -10.74 11.97
C THR A 239 12.23 -11.65 10.81
N ASN A 240 11.30 -11.85 9.87
CA ASN A 240 11.54 -12.67 8.68
C ASN A 240 12.64 -12.09 7.79
N MET A 241 12.65 -10.77 7.57
CA MET A 241 13.73 -10.10 6.81
C MET A 241 15.08 -10.28 7.49
N ASN A 242 15.15 -10.12 8.82
CA ASN A 242 16.37 -10.32 9.59
C ASN A 242 16.90 -11.77 9.46
N ASN A 243 16.02 -12.77 9.54
CA ASN A 243 16.43 -14.17 9.41
C ASN A 243 16.86 -14.48 7.96
N TRP A 244 16.19 -13.87 6.98
CA TRP A 244 16.47 -14.08 5.56
C TRP A 244 17.84 -13.55 5.14
N ILE A 245 18.20 -12.34 5.59
CA ILE A 245 19.51 -11.75 5.26
C ILE A 245 20.67 -12.47 5.96
N LYS A 246 20.42 -13.11 7.10
CA LYS A 246 21.39 -13.95 7.81
C LYS A 246 21.53 -15.35 7.22
N GLY A 247 20.63 -15.73 6.31
CA GLY A 247 20.57 -17.09 5.76
C GLY A 247 20.11 -18.14 6.77
N GLU A 248 19.40 -17.72 7.83
CA GLU A 248 18.89 -18.63 8.86
C GLU A 248 17.63 -19.37 8.39
N ASN A 249 16.67 -18.63 7.82
CA ASN A 249 15.41 -19.16 7.29
C ASN A 249 14.89 -18.27 6.15
N ASP A 250 14.23 -18.90 5.16
CA ASP A 250 13.46 -18.15 4.17
C ASP A 250 12.15 -17.61 4.81
N PRO A 251 11.69 -16.42 4.39
CA PRO A 251 10.39 -15.90 4.80
C PRO A 251 9.26 -16.71 4.15
N PRO A 252 8.02 -16.60 4.67
CA PRO A 252 6.85 -17.21 4.04
C PRO A 252 6.74 -16.85 2.56
N ALA A 253 6.22 -17.76 1.74
CA ALA A 253 5.97 -17.47 0.33
C ALA A 253 5.04 -16.27 0.17
N SER A 254 5.12 -15.57 -0.97
CA SER A 254 4.27 -14.42 -1.26
C SER A 254 2.79 -14.75 -1.12
N SER A 255 2.04 -13.81 -0.54
CA SER A 255 0.62 -13.97 -0.24
C SER A 255 -0.11 -12.71 -0.69
N HIS A 256 -0.79 -12.83 -1.83
CA HIS A 256 -1.53 -11.77 -2.50
C HIS A 256 -2.61 -12.37 -3.40
N PRO A 257 -3.57 -11.57 -3.92
CA PRO A 257 -4.51 -12.04 -4.92
C PRO A 257 -3.77 -12.55 -6.16
N ARG A 258 -4.24 -13.67 -6.72
CA ARG A 258 -3.66 -14.33 -7.89
C ARG A 258 -4.73 -14.75 -8.89
N HIS A 259 -4.40 -14.66 -10.16
CA HIS A 259 -5.27 -15.11 -11.25
C HIS A 259 -5.36 -16.63 -11.30
N GLU A 260 -4.25 -17.34 -11.09
CA GLU A 260 -4.22 -18.81 -11.06
C GLU A 260 -5.14 -19.38 -9.97
N ASP A 261 -5.21 -18.72 -8.81
CA ASP A 261 -6.03 -19.16 -7.68
C ASP A 261 -7.49 -18.70 -7.80
N GLY A 262 -7.84 -17.94 -8.84
CA GLY A 262 -9.17 -17.36 -9.01
C GLY A 262 -9.54 -16.28 -7.97
N THR A 263 -8.53 -15.67 -7.32
CA THR A 263 -8.75 -14.70 -6.24
C THR A 263 -8.52 -13.25 -6.65
N ALA A 264 -7.86 -13.00 -7.79
CA ALA A 264 -7.70 -11.67 -8.36
C ALA A 264 -8.89 -11.29 -9.26
N ILE A 265 -9.47 -10.11 -9.02
CA ILE A 265 -10.60 -9.56 -9.78
C ILE A 265 -10.39 -8.06 -10.04
N GLU A 266 -10.86 -7.54 -11.18
CA GLU A 266 -10.75 -6.09 -11.43
C GLU A 266 -11.63 -5.29 -10.46
N THR A 267 -11.12 -4.14 -10.01
CA THR A 267 -11.83 -3.23 -9.10
C THR A 267 -13.24 -2.88 -9.59
N LYS A 268 -13.40 -2.67 -10.90
CA LYS A 268 -14.68 -2.33 -11.54
C LYS A 268 -15.73 -3.44 -11.41
N ASP A 269 -15.30 -4.69 -11.31
CA ASP A 269 -16.19 -5.87 -11.27
C ASP A 269 -16.57 -6.26 -9.84
N VAL A 270 -15.73 -5.93 -8.85
CA VAL A 270 -16.01 -6.21 -7.43
C VAL A 270 -16.69 -5.06 -6.69
N ILE A 271 -16.45 -3.79 -7.08
CA ILE A 271 -16.96 -2.62 -6.35
C ILE A 271 -18.49 -2.62 -6.20
N GLY A 272 -19.20 -3.13 -7.20
CA GLY A 272 -20.67 -3.25 -7.20
C GLY A 272 -21.22 -4.21 -6.14
N LYS A 273 -20.40 -5.14 -5.61
CA LYS A 273 -20.84 -6.04 -4.53
C LYS A 273 -21.15 -5.27 -3.24
N PHE A 274 -20.43 -4.17 -2.97
CA PHE A 274 -20.60 -3.35 -1.77
C PHE A 274 -21.86 -2.47 -1.78
N SER A 275 -22.46 -2.19 -2.95
CA SER A 275 -23.70 -1.39 -3.01
C SER A 275 -24.91 -2.14 -2.44
N LYS A 276 -24.77 -3.44 -2.16
CA LYS A 276 -25.82 -4.25 -1.56
C LYS A 276 -25.93 -4.03 -0.05
N ILE A 277 -24.90 -3.51 0.60
CA ILE A 277 -24.95 -3.14 2.02
C ILE A 277 -25.71 -1.81 2.14
N PRO A 278 -26.76 -1.72 2.97
CA PRO A 278 -27.48 -0.47 3.23
C PRO A 278 -26.55 0.65 3.70
N GLY A 279 -26.73 1.87 3.18
CA GLY A 279 -25.99 3.06 3.61
C GLY A 279 -24.57 3.21 3.01
N ILE A 280 -24.08 2.23 2.23
CA ILE A 280 -22.78 2.36 1.56
C ILE A 280 -22.91 3.22 0.30
N ARG A 281 -22.11 4.29 0.25
CA ARG A 281 -21.89 5.11 -0.96
C ARG A 281 -20.65 4.61 -1.69
N LEU A 282 -20.83 4.11 -2.91
CA LEU A 282 -19.72 3.78 -3.81
C LEU A 282 -19.05 5.06 -4.34
N PRO A 283 -17.74 5.01 -4.67
CA PRO A 283 -17.11 6.08 -5.41
C PRO A 283 -17.71 6.23 -6.82
N ASP A 284 -17.70 7.44 -7.36
CA ASP A 284 -18.21 7.72 -8.72
C ASP A 284 -17.39 6.99 -9.80
N ARG A 285 -16.14 6.65 -9.49
CA ARG A 285 -15.23 5.89 -10.35
C ARG A 285 -14.22 5.12 -9.51
N VAL A 286 -13.87 3.92 -9.99
CA VAL A 286 -12.68 3.21 -9.51
C VAL A 286 -11.40 3.91 -9.98
N LEU A 287 -10.29 3.62 -9.32
CA LEU A 287 -8.98 4.19 -9.66
C LEU A 287 -8.17 3.21 -10.49
N ASN A 288 -7.63 3.70 -11.60
CA ASN A 288 -6.66 3.01 -12.42
C ASN A 288 -5.46 3.93 -12.66
N PRO A 289 -4.22 3.44 -12.51
CA PRO A 289 -3.05 4.13 -13.02
C PRO A 289 -3.18 4.32 -14.52
N MET A 290 -2.58 5.38 -15.07
CA MET A 290 -2.62 5.66 -16.52
C MET A 290 -1.24 5.91 -17.08
N ARG A 291 -1.06 5.55 -18.35
CA ARG A 291 0.13 5.92 -19.12
C ARG A 291 0.12 7.42 -19.35
N LEU A 292 1.20 8.09 -18.96
CA LEU A 292 1.33 9.53 -19.07
C LEU A 292 2.59 9.88 -19.86
N ASP A 293 2.41 10.57 -20.98
CA ASP A 293 3.51 11.08 -21.79
C ASP A 293 3.89 12.50 -21.35
N TYR A 294 5.04 12.61 -20.69
CA TYR A 294 5.66 13.89 -20.31
C TYR A 294 6.77 14.34 -21.27
N GLY A 295 6.89 13.70 -22.43
CA GLY A 295 7.94 13.92 -23.43
C GLY A 295 9.10 12.92 -23.33
N ASP A 296 10.01 13.01 -24.28
CA ASP A 296 11.12 12.08 -24.52
C ASP A 296 12.29 12.21 -23.52
N GLU A 297 12.37 13.29 -22.75
CA GLU A 297 13.45 13.55 -21.80
C GLU A 297 13.25 12.95 -20.39
N GLN A 298 12.20 12.14 -20.17
CA GLN A 298 11.92 11.53 -18.85
C GLN A 298 13.12 10.71 -18.35
N HIS A 299 13.79 9.98 -19.23
CA HIS A 299 14.98 9.18 -18.91
C HIS A 299 16.18 10.03 -18.42
N LEU A 300 16.17 11.34 -18.67
CA LEU A 300 17.14 12.31 -18.18
C LEU A 300 16.67 13.02 -16.89
N GLY A 301 15.57 12.55 -16.28
CA GLY A 301 14.95 13.18 -15.13
C GLY A 301 14.26 14.50 -15.49
N ARG A 302 13.71 14.66 -16.69
CA ARG A 302 13.03 15.90 -17.12
C ARG A 302 11.63 15.62 -17.69
N THR A 303 10.63 16.36 -17.22
CA THR A 303 9.32 16.45 -17.87
C THR A 303 9.28 17.71 -18.73
N VAL A 304 9.02 17.58 -20.03
CA VAL A 304 9.03 18.70 -21.01
C VAL A 304 7.65 18.97 -21.61
N LYS A 305 6.70 18.06 -21.39
CA LYS A 305 5.29 18.18 -21.79
C LYS A 305 4.42 18.22 -20.54
N LEU A 306 3.79 19.37 -20.29
CA LEU A 306 2.94 19.61 -19.13
C LEU A 306 1.66 20.38 -19.58
N PRO A 307 0.45 19.92 -19.24
CA PRO A 307 0.17 18.62 -18.62
C PRO A 307 0.58 17.46 -19.54
N PRO A 308 0.81 16.26 -19.00
CA PRO A 308 1.13 15.10 -19.84
C PRO A 308 -0.04 14.78 -20.78
N GLU A 309 0.27 14.18 -21.92
CA GLU A 309 -0.75 13.50 -22.71
C GLU A 309 -1.17 12.22 -22.00
N GLN A 310 -2.48 12.00 -21.90
CA GLN A 310 -3.07 10.84 -21.23
C GLN A 310 -3.23 9.71 -22.25
N GLY A 311 -2.65 8.55 -21.93
CA GLY A 311 -2.84 7.31 -22.67
C GLY A 311 -3.79 6.35 -21.95
N GLU A 312 -3.73 5.09 -22.36
CA GLU A 312 -4.55 4.01 -21.80
C GLU A 312 -4.24 3.73 -20.32
N THR A 313 -5.28 3.33 -19.59
CA THR A 313 -5.16 2.89 -18.19
C THR A 313 -4.49 1.52 -18.09
N TYR A 314 -3.78 1.30 -16.99
CA TYR A 314 -3.35 -0.03 -16.56
C TYR A 314 -4.52 -0.78 -15.90
N PRO A 315 -4.52 -2.12 -15.92
CA PRO A 315 -5.48 -2.89 -15.13
C PRO A 315 -5.31 -2.59 -13.63
N ALA A 316 -6.38 -2.75 -12.86
CA ALA A 316 -6.39 -2.57 -11.42
C ALA A 316 -7.09 -3.77 -10.78
N PHE A 317 -6.30 -4.73 -10.33
CA PHE A 317 -6.78 -5.93 -9.65
C PHE A 317 -6.76 -5.77 -8.13
N VAL A 318 -7.73 -6.39 -7.47
CA VAL A 318 -7.89 -6.50 -6.01
C VAL A 318 -8.18 -7.95 -5.64
N SER A 319 -8.19 -8.24 -4.34
CA SER A 319 -8.72 -9.49 -3.80
C SER A 319 -10.23 -9.54 -4.03
N ASP A 320 -10.76 -10.65 -4.52
CA ASP A 320 -12.21 -10.86 -4.47
C ASP A 320 -12.69 -10.98 -3.01
N VAL A 321 -14.00 -10.91 -2.82
CA VAL A 321 -14.63 -10.88 -1.50
C VAL A 321 -15.62 -12.02 -1.30
N ASP A 322 -15.69 -12.50 -0.05
CA ASP A 322 -16.65 -13.52 0.39
C ASP A 322 -18.04 -12.93 0.71
N GLU A 323 -18.94 -13.74 1.26
CA GLU A 323 -20.29 -13.34 1.65
C GLU A 323 -20.35 -12.30 2.77
N THR A 324 -19.27 -12.15 3.55
CA THR A 324 -19.12 -11.07 4.53
C THR A 324 -18.55 -9.80 3.89
N LEU A 325 -18.29 -9.84 2.59
CA LEU A 325 -17.65 -8.79 1.79
C LEU A 325 -16.22 -8.45 2.26
N ASN A 326 -15.56 -9.38 2.93
CA ASN A 326 -14.14 -9.30 3.28
C ASN A 326 -13.27 -9.99 2.21
N GLU A 327 -12.06 -9.49 2.04
CA GLU A 327 -11.10 -9.97 1.05
C GLU A 327 -10.65 -11.42 1.33
N ILE A 328 -10.61 -12.26 0.28
CA ILE A 328 -10.38 -13.71 0.42
C ILE A 328 -8.92 -14.15 0.29
N ALA A 329 -8.09 -13.35 -0.36
CA ALA A 329 -6.66 -13.58 -0.57
C ALA A 329 -5.77 -12.52 0.08
N GLY A 330 -4.50 -12.88 0.30
CA GLY A 330 -3.54 -12.11 1.08
C GLY A 330 -3.39 -12.64 2.50
N ILE A 331 -2.64 -11.91 3.32
CA ILE A 331 -2.52 -12.16 4.76
C ILE A 331 -3.79 -11.61 5.41
N ARG A 332 -4.57 -12.49 6.04
CA ARG A 332 -5.86 -12.16 6.66
C ARG A 332 -5.75 -12.27 8.18
N LEU A 333 -5.68 -11.13 8.86
CA LEU A 333 -5.83 -11.09 10.33
C LEU A 333 -7.20 -11.66 10.74
N PRO A 334 -7.38 -12.09 12.01
CA PRO A 334 -8.67 -12.60 12.48
C PRO A 334 -9.85 -11.64 12.25
N ASP A 335 -9.61 -10.32 12.22
CA ASP A 335 -10.59 -9.30 11.79
C ASP A 335 -11.24 -9.57 10.40
N VAL A 336 -10.56 -10.32 9.54
CA VAL A 336 -10.93 -10.61 8.14
C VAL A 336 -11.21 -12.10 7.92
N SER A 337 -10.47 -12.99 8.58
CA SER A 337 -10.67 -14.45 8.46
C SER A 337 -11.76 -14.99 9.38
N VAL A 338 -12.09 -14.28 10.46
CA VAL A 338 -13.16 -14.58 11.41
C VAL A 338 -13.93 -13.28 11.70
N PRO A 339 -14.59 -12.71 10.67
CA PRO A 339 -15.04 -11.32 10.72
C PRO A 339 -16.25 -11.12 11.64
N VAL A 340 -16.28 -9.98 12.32
CA VAL A 340 -17.48 -9.39 12.93
C VAL A 340 -17.96 -8.12 12.19
N ALA A 341 -17.18 -7.68 11.21
CA ALA A 341 -17.42 -6.51 10.38
C ALA A 341 -16.88 -6.73 8.97
N THR A 342 -17.40 -5.98 8.01
CA THR A 342 -16.77 -5.81 6.69
C THR A 342 -15.71 -4.71 6.78
N ASN A 343 -14.51 -4.98 6.26
CA ASN A 343 -13.38 -4.06 6.28
C ASN A 343 -12.86 -3.81 4.86
N THR A 344 -12.60 -2.55 4.52
CA THR A 344 -12.11 -2.15 3.19
C THR A 344 -10.86 -1.28 3.26
N GLY A 345 -10.17 -1.16 2.13
CA GLY A 345 -9.04 -0.21 1.94
C GLY A 345 -9.43 1.14 1.34
N TRP A 346 -10.73 1.43 1.18
CA TRP A 346 -11.23 2.67 0.57
C TRP A 346 -12.44 3.20 1.32
N ASN A 347 -12.66 4.52 1.30
CA ASN A 347 -13.78 5.19 1.94
C ASN A 347 -14.07 6.48 1.19
N THR A 348 -15.36 6.75 0.97
CA THR A 348 -15.82 7.95 0.30
C THR A 348 -15.85 9.13 1.26
N ARG A 349 -15.81 10.33 0.68
CA ARG A 349 -15.79 11.58 1.44
C ARG A 349 -17.16 11.86 2.04
N HIS A 350 -17.18 12.35 3.28
CA HIS A 350 -18.39 12.88 3.88
C HIS A 350 -18.85 14.17 3.15
N SER A 351 -20.16 14.42 3.07
CA SER A 351 -20.74 15.60 2.40
C SER A 351 -20.13 16.94 2.84
N LEU A 352 -19.88 17.08 4.15
CA LEU A 352 -19.24 18.26 4.76
C LEU A 352 -17.84 18.61 4.21
N ILE A 353 -17.13 17.68 3.59
CA ILE A 353 -15.78 17.92 3.03
C ILE A 353 -15.75 17.94 1.50
N GLY A 354 -16.93 17.95 0.86
CA GLY A 354 -17.13 18.05 -0.59
C GLY A 354 -16.71 16.82 -1.38
N ASN A 355 -17.22 16.71 -2.62
CA ASN A 355 -16.93 15.64 -3.58
C ASN A 355 -17.17 14.23 -3.02
N GLU A 356 -18.41 13.95 -2.60
CA GLU A 356 -18.82 12.71 -1.91
C GLU A 356 -18.49 11.42 -2.68
N GLY A 357 -18.44 11.48 -4.01
CA GLY A 357 -18.07 10.33 -4.85
C GLY A 357 -16.57 10.08 -4.97
N LEU A 358 -15.73 10.93 -4.38
CA LEU A 358 -14.28 10.76 -4.40
C LEU A 358 -13.81 9.94 -3.19
N LEU A 359 -12.84 9.07 -3.41
CA LEU A 359 -12.16 8.35 -2.33
C LEU A 359 -11.32 9.31 -1.47
N ILE A 360 -11.31 9.07 -0.16
CA ILE A 360 -10.43 9.76 0.78
C ILE A 360 -9.00 9.29 0.55
N GLY A 361 -8.06 10.23 0.57
CA GLY A 361 -6.64 9.88 0.51
C GLY A 361 -6.10 9.62 -0.89
N ILE A 362 -6.81 10.06 -1.95
CA ILE A 362 -6.26 10.07 -3.31
C ILE A 362 -4.92 10.81 -3.42
N THR A 363 -4.60 11.67 -2.43
CA THR A 363 -3.31 12.33 -2.20
C THR A 363 -2.92 12.06 -0.74
N GLY A 364 -2.12 11.03 -0.47
CA GLY A 364 -1.69 10.68 0.91
C GLY A 364 -2.14 9.31 1.41
N GLY A 365 -2.52 8.40 0.52
CA GLY A 365 -2.92 7.02 0.84
C GLY A 365 -4.39 6.85 1.20
N LEU A 366 -5.06 5.85 0.60
CA LEU A 366 -6.51 5.69 0.78
C LEU A 366 -6.87 5.34 2.24
N ALA A 367 -7.92 6.00 2.73
CA ALA A 367 -8.54 5.61 3.99
C ALA A 367 -9.60 4.54 3.73
N GLY A 368 -9.69 3.54 4.59
CA GLY A 368 -10.68 2.47 4.51
C GLY A 368 -11.87 2.71 5.43
N TRP A 369 -12.86 1.82 5.39
CA TRP A 369 -13.93 1.81 6.38
C TRP A 369 -14.11 0.43 7.03
N THR A 370 -14.74 0.44 8.20
CA THR A 370 -15.22 -0.76 8.90
C THR A 370 -16.70 -0.57 9.21
N VAL A 371 -17.53 -1.54 8.82
CA VAL A 371 -18.98 -1.56 9.10
C VAL A 371 -19.36 -2.94 9.64
N ALA A 372 -19.95 -2.97 10.83
CA ALA A 372 -20.34 -4.18 11.53
C ALA A 372 -21.24 -5.08 10.67
N LEU A 373 -21.13 -6.40 10.85
CA LEU A 373 -22.13 -7.35 10.39
C LEU A 373 -23.39 -7.24 11.28
N PRO A 374 -24.58 -7.60 10.77
CA PRO A 374 -25.75 -7.66 11.62
C PRO A 374 -25.52 -8.64 12.78
N SER A 375 -25.88 -8.25 14.00
CA SER A 375 -25.71 -9.07 15.20
C SER A 375 -26.62 -10.31 15.19
N THR A 376 -27.88 -10.13 14.75
CA THR A 376 -28.92 -11.16 14.71
C THR A 376 -29.53 -11.32 13.32
N GLU A 377 -30.19 -12.46 13.06
CA GLU A 377 -30.95 -12.62 11.81
C GLU A 377 -32.13 -11.63 11.71
N SER A 378 -32.73 -11.24 12.85
CA SER A 378 -33.80 -10.23 12.86
C SER A 378 -33.28 -8.86 12.43
N GLU A 379 -32.09 -8.46 12.87
CA GLU A 379 -31.45 -7.21 12.44
C GLU A 379 -31.11 -7.25 10.94
N LYS A 380 -30.52 -8.34 10.47
CA LYS A 380 -30.23 -8.57 9.05
C LYS A 380 -31.47 -8.42 8.18
N GLU A 381 -32.59 -9.04 8.56
CA GLU A 381 -33.86 -8.95 7.83
C GLU A 381 -34.44 -7.53 7.86
N ARG A 382 -34.43 -6.88 9.04
CA ARG A 382 -34.93 -5.51 9.25
C ARG A 382 -34.21 -4.50 8.37
N ASP A 383 -32.88 -4.61 8.30
CA ASP A 383 -32.04 -3.65 7.60
C ASP A 383 -31.82 -4.04 6.13
N HIS A 384 -32.31 -5.21 5.71
CA HIS A 384 -32.08 -5.80 4.39
C HIS A 384 -30.59 -5.98 4.07
N ASP A 385 -29.81 -6.34 5.09
CA ASP A 385 -28.38 -6.60 4.92
C ASP A 385 -28.18 -7.98 4.24
N PRO A 386 -27.45 -8.06 3.12
CA PRO A 386 -27.23 -9.33 2.43
C PRO A 386 -26.20 -10.23 3.13
N ARG A 387 -25.42 -9.68 4.07
CA ARG A 387 -24.31 -10.39 4.75
C ARG A 387 -24.87 -11.32 5.83
N PRO A 388 -24.16 -12.40 6.19
CA PRO A 388 -24.55 -13.24 7.31
C PRO A 388 -24.53 -12.46 8.64
N SER A 389 -25.42 -12.84 9.57
CA SER A 389 -25.40 -12.30 10.93
C SER A 389 -24.36 -12.98 11.81
N LEU A 390 -23.94 -12.33 12.90
CA LEU A 390 -23.04 -12.94 13.89
C LEU A 390 -23.65 -14.22 14.49
N GLU A 391 -24.95 -14.21 14.78
CA GLU A 391 -25.69 -15.39 15.24
C GLU A 391 -25.60 -16.58 14.25
N SER A 392 -25.60 -16.30 12.95
CA SER A 392 -25.44 -17.34 11.92
C SER A 392 -24.00 -17.83 11.75
N LEU A 393 -23.02 -16.97 12.00
CA LEU A 393 -21.59 -17.27 11.85
C LEU A 393 -21.00 -17.98 13.08
N TYR A 394 -21.50 -17.63 14.27
CA TYR A 394 -20.95 -18.03 15.55
C TYR A 394 -22.08 -18.47 16.49
N HIS A 395 -22.06 -19.75 16.88
CA HIS A 395 -23.11 -20.27 17.76
C HIS A 395 -23.10 -19.65 19.16
N THR A 396 -21.91 -19.26 19.62
CA THR A 396 -21.68 -18.64 20.94
C THR A 396 -20.45 -17.74 20.86
N LYS A 397 -20.28 -16.85 21.85
CA LYS A 397 -19.02 -16.10 22.02
C LYS A 397 -17.82 -17.06 22.12
N GLN A 398 -17.96 -18.20 22.80
CA GLN A 398 -16.88 -19.18 22.93
C GLN A 398 -16.49 -19.82 21.59
N ASP A 399 -17.46 -20.04 20.70
CA ASP A 399 -17.20 -20.51 19.31
C ASP A 399 -16.41 -19.46 18.52
N TYR A 400 -16.81 -18.19 18.60
CA TYR A 400 -16.05 -17.09 18.02
C TYR A 400 -14.62 -17.02 18.58
N MET A 401 -14.47 -17.08 19.91
CA MET A 401 -13.16 -17.04 20.59
C MET A 401 -12.25 -18.22 20.19
N LEU A 402 -12.81 -19.40 19.93
CA LEU A 402 -12.06 -20.55 19.44
C LEU A 402 -11.56 -20.32 18.00
N LYS A 403 -12.43 -19.84 17.11
CA LYS A 403 -12.08 -19.55 15.71
C LYS A 403 -11.00 -18.48 15.59
N ILE A 404 -11.08 -17.39 16.35
CA ILE A 404 -10.02 -16.36 16.33
C ILE A 404 -8.70 -16.91 16.86
N LYS A 405 -8.72 -17.80 17.86
CA LYS A 405 -7.53 -18.44 18.39
C LYS A 405 -6.85 -19.31 17.33
N GLU A 406 -7.63 -20.15 16.65
CA GLU A 406 -7.12 -21.00 15.57
C GLU A 406 -6.54 -20.15 14.42
N ALA A 407 -7.23 -19.08 14.03
CA ALA A 407 -6.75 -18.16 13.00
C ALA A 407 -5.43 -17.44 13.40
N ALA A 408 -5.34 -16.96 14.64
CA ALA A 408 -4.12 -16.31 15.15
C ALA A 408 -2.96 -17.30 15.28
N GLN A 409 -3.21 -18.52 15.77
CA GLN A 409 -2.19 -19.58 15.85
C GLN A 409 -1.66 -19.96 14.47
N LYS A 410 -2.54 -20.09 13.48
CA LYS A 410 -2.14 -20.34 12.09
C LYS A 410 -1.20 -19.27 11.55
N LEU A 411 -1.49 -17.98 11.80
CA LEU A 411 -0.61 -16.88 11.36
C LEU A 411 0.76 -16.90 12.05
N ILE A 412 0.84 -17.39 13.28
CA ILE A 412 2.10 -17.58 14.01
C ILE A 412 2.89 -18.74 13.40
N GLU A 413 2.23 -19.89 13.17
CA GLU A 413 2.83 -21.08 12.57
C GLU A 413 3.35 -20.80 11.16
N GLU A 414 2.62 -20.01 10.38
CA GLU A 414 3.02 -19.54 9.07
C GLU A 414 4.05 -18.41 9.11
N GLY A 415 4.41 -17.88 10.29
CA GLY A 415 5.43 -16.84 10.46
C GLY A 415 5.01 -15.43 10.04
N TYR A 416 3.71 -15.18 9.87
CA TYR A 416 3.21 -13.85 9.50
C TYR A 416 3.10 -12.89 10.70
N ILE A 417 2.86 -13.40 11.90
CA ILE A 417 2.86 -12.62 13.15
C ILE A 417 3.72 -13.31 14.21
N LEU A 418 4.08 -12.61 15.28
CA LEU A 418 4.89 -13.19 16.35
C LEU A 418 4.03 -13.78 17.47
N ASN A 419 4.59 -14.69 18.26
CA ASN A 419 3.92 -15.24 19.43
C ASN A 419 3.48 -14.15 20.42
N GLU A 420 4.27 -13.08 20.57
CA GLU A 420 3.96 -11.98 21.47
C GLU A 420 2.78 -11.13 20.99
N ASP A 421 2.39 -11.22 19.71
CA ASP A 421 1.21 -10.53 19.17
C ASP A 421 -0.10 -11.25 19.51
N PHE A 422 -0.04 -12.54 19.86
CA PHE A 422 -1.21 -13.41 20.02
C PHE A 422 -2.28 -12.80 20.94
N GLN A 423 -1.89 -12.40 22.16
CA GLN A 423 -2.85 -11.91 23.14
C GLN A 423 -3.50 -10.59 22.68
N GLY A 424 -2.72 -9.67 22.11
CA GLY A 424 -3.25 -8.40 21.62
C GLY A 424 -4.24 -8.58 20.47
N VAL A 425 -4.01 -9.57 19.60
CA VAL A 425 -4.96 -9.95 18.53
C VAL A 425 -6.24 -10.54 19.11
N MET A 426 -6.14 -11.41 20.12
CA MET A 426 -7.30 -11.99 20.80
C MET A 426 -8.15 -10.91 21.48
N ASP A 427 -7.51 -10.04 22.27
CA ASP A 427 -8.18 -9.00 23.06
C ASP A 427 -8.97 -8.03 22.18
N ILE A 428 -8.37 -7.59 21.07
CA ILE A 428 -9.05 -6.63 20.18
C ILE A 428 -10.21 -7.25 19.41
N CYS A 429 -10.10 -8.53 19.04
CA CYS A 429 -11.18 -9.25 18.38
C CYS A 429 -12.34 -9.52 19.34
N GLU A 430 -12.05 -9.86 20.60
CA GLU A 430 -13.05 -10.02 21.65
C GLU A 430 -13.77 -8.70 21.92
N GLN A 431 -13.03 -7.60 22.07
CA GLN A 431 -13.61 -6.28 22.30
C GLN A 431 -14.58 -5.87 21.19
N LYS A 432 -14.18 -6.05 19.92
CA LYS A 432 -15.05 -5.75 18.76
C LYS A 432 -16.33 -6.58 18.76
N TYR A 433 -16.23 -7.86 19.08
CA TYR A 433 -17.40 -8.74 19.19
C TYR A 433 -18.35 -8.26 20.30
N ASP A 434 -17.81 -7.96 21.48
CA ASP A 434 -18.59 -7.49 22.62
C ASP A 434 -19.27 -6.16 22.34
N ASP A 435 -18.56 -5.20 21.76
CA ASP A 435 -19.13 -3.88 21.43
C ASP A 435 -20.27 -3.99 20.40
N ILE A 436 -20.12 -4.84 19.38
CA ILE A 436 -21.16 -5.03 18.35
C ILE A 436 -22.37 -5.75 18.93
N THR A 437 -22.17 -6.78 19.75
CA THR A 437 -23.27 -7.58 20.33
C THR A 437 -23.94 -6.94 21.55
N SER A 438 -23.28 -5.98 22.22
CA SER A 438 -23.84 -5.27 23.38
C SER A 438 -24.73 -4.07 23.01
N THR A 439 -24.92 -3.77 21.73
CA THR A 439 -25.73 -2.63 21.25
C THR A 439 -27.23 -2.97 21.15
N GLU A 440 -27.67 -4.07 21.77
CA GLU A 440 -29.10 -4.46 21.87
C GLU A 440 -29.90 -3.71 22.95
#